data_AF-T0XZR3-F1
#
_entry.id   AF-T0XZR3-F1
#
_cell.length_a   1.000
_cell.length_b   1.000
_cell.length_c   1.000
_cell.angle_alpha   90.00
_cell.angle_beta   90.00
_cell.angle_gamma   90.00
#
_symmetry.space_group_name_H-M   'P 1'
#
loop_
_entity.id
_entity.type
_entity.pdbx_description
1 polymer ?
#
loop_
_entity_poly.entity_id
_entity_poly.type
_entity_poly.pdbx_seq_one_letter_code
_entity_poly.pdbx_strand_id
1 'polypeptide(L)'
;DFATPKPSLLIQRILQIATDADSLVLDSFAGSGTTGHAVLKQNAEDGGQRRFILVEMDENIARTVTAERVKRVATGYTKGALIPDPAPAPASGRGEKI
;
A
#
# COMPACT_ATOMS: atom_id res chain seq x y z
N ASP A 1 1.96 -7.36 18.41
CA ASP A 1 3.30 -7.02 17.88
C ASP A 1 3.66 -8.05 16.82
N PHE A 2 4.24 -7.65 15.68
CA PHE A 2 4.67 -8.60 14.64
C PHE A 2 6.17 -8.81 14.78
N ALA A 3 6.61 -10.04 15.07
CA ALA A 3 8.01 -10.32 15.40
C ALA A 3 8.97 -10.14 14.21
N THR A 4 8.51 -10.42 12.99
CA THR A 4 9.36 -10.46 11.79
C THR A 4 8.62 -9.93 10.56
N PRO A 5 8.16 -8.66 10.56
CA PRO A 5 7.55 -8.08 9.38
C PRO A 5 8.54 -8.09 8.21
N LYS A 6 8.06 -8.31 6.99
CA LYS A 6 8.89 -8.18 5.78
C LYS A 6 9.54 -6.79 5.77
N PRO A 7 10.85 -6.64 5.46
CA PRO A 7 11.47 -5.32 5.34
C PRO A 7 10.87 -4.53 4.18
N SER A 8 10.44 -3.29 4.43
CA SER A 8 9.76 -2.46 3.41
C SER A 8 10.65 -2.11 2.22
N LEU A 9 11.94 -1.85 2.45
CA LEU A 9 12.92 -1.58 1.39
C LEU A 9 13.11 -2.78 0.45
N LEU A 10 13.07 -4.00 0.99
CA LEU A 10 13.15 -5.21 0.18
C LEU A 10 11.96 -5.30 -0.77
N ILE A 11 10.74 -5.07 -0.26
CA ILE A 11 9.54 -5.09 -1.09
C ILE A 11 9.55 -3.98 -2.13
N GLN A 12 9.96 -2.76 -1.78
CA GLN A 12 10.12 -1.68 -2.77
C GLN A 12 11.10 -2.05 -3.89
N ARG A 13 12.23 -2.67 -3.55
CA ARG A 13 13.18 -3.11 -4.56
C ARG A 13 12.59 -4.15 -5.51
N ILE A 14 11.78 -5.07 -4.99
CA ILE A 14 11.05 -6.06 -5.81
C ILE A 14 10.07 -5.33 -6.75
N LEU A 15 9.30 -4.36 -6.25
CA LEU A 15 8.36 -3.59 -7.08
C LEU A 15 9.06 -2.88 -8.23
N GLN A 16 10.21 -2.25 -7.97
CA GLN A 16 10.98 -1.54 -9.00
C GLN A 16 11.51 -2.46 -10.11
N ILE A 17 11.78 -3.73 -9.81
CA ILE A 17 12.34 -4.69 -10.79
C ILE A 17 11.23 -5.45 -11.51
N ALA A 18 10.15 -5.77 -10.81
CA ALA A 18 9.17 -6.77 -11.26
C ALA A 18 7.81 -6.19 -11.67
N THR A 19 7.63 -4.86 -11.61
CA THR A 19 6.33 -4.23 -11.92
C THR A 19 6.48 -2.95 -12.73
N ASP A 20 5.50 -2.73 -13.61
CA ASP A 20 5.28 -1.46 -14.29
C ASP A 20 4.46 -0.49 -13.43
N ALA A 21 4.32 0.75 -13.89
CA ALA A 21 3.66 1.83 -13.14
C ALA A 21 2.19 1.55 -12.82
N ASP A 22 1.48 0.66 -13.52
CA ASP A 22 0.04 0.39 -13.38
C ASP A 22 -0.27 -1.07 -12.97
N SER A 23 0.77 -1.84 -12.64
CA SER A 23 0.66 -3.26 -12.30
C SER A 23 -0.24 -3.55 -11.09
N LEU A 24 -0.84 -4.73 -11.07
CA LEU A 24 -1.57 -5.28 -9.92
C LEU A 24 -0.68 -6.25 -9.14
N VAL A 25 -0.47 -5.98 -7.85
CA VAL A 25 0.38 -6.77 -6.96
C VAL A 25 -0.48 -7.63 -6.02
N LEU A 26 -0.23 -8.93 -5.97
CA LEU A 26 -0.88 -9.86 -5.03
C LEU A 26 0.11 -10.32 -3.97
N ASP A 27 -0.26 -10.17 -2.69
CA ASP A 27 0.42 -10.82 -1.56
C ASP A 27 -0.59 -11.75 -0.86
N SER A 28 -0.41 -13.06 -1.04
CA SER A 28 -1.30 -14.09 -0.46
C SER A 28 -1.04 -14.35 1.04
N PHE A 29 -0.01 -13.73 1.62
CA PHE A 29 0.38 -13.87 3.02
C PHE A 29 0.74 -12.49 3.57
N ALA A 30 -0.28 -11.62 3.63
CA ALA A 30 -0.05 -10.21 3.88
C ALA A 30 0.54 -9.95 5.27
N GLY A 31 0.12 -10.72 6.29
CA GLY A 31 0.53 -10.51 7.68
C GLY A 31 0.36 -9.04 8.10
N SER A 32 1.45 -8.39 8.51
CA SER A 32 1.41 -6.96 8.84
C SER A 32 1.01 -6.06 7.66
N GLY A 33 1.14 -6.55 6.42
CA GLY A 33 0.76 -5.90 5.17
C GLY A 33 1.87 -5.06 4.52
N THR A 34 3.15 -5.31 4.85
CA THR A 34 4.31 -4.58 4.29
C THR A 34 4.19 -4.32 2.78
N THR A 35 3.92 -5.37 1.99
CA THR A 35 2.85 -5.40 0.97
C THR A 35 2.39 -4.06 0.39
N GLY A 36 1.16 -3.72 0.76
CA GLY A 36 0.50 -2.47 0.38
C GLY A 36 1.20 -1.22 0.90
N HIS A 37 2.00 -1.27 1.98
CA HIS A 37 2.85 -0.12 2.36
C HIS A 37 3.79 0.26 1.21
N ALA A 38 4.56 -0.73 0.75
CA ALA A 38 5.61 -0.53 -0.22
C ALA A 38 5.03 -0.06 -1.55
N VAL A 39 3.86 -0.59 -1.94
CA VAL A 39 3.13 -0.16 -3.14
C VAL A 39 2.73 1.31 -3.04
N LEU A 40 2.05 1.71 -1.95
CA LEU A 40 1.63 3.11 -1.77
C LEU A 40 2.82 4.07 -1.73
N LYS A 41 3.90 3.69 -1.04
CA LYS A 41 5.14 4.48 -0.98
C LYS A 41 5.80 4.60 -2.35
N GLN A 42 5.91 3.50 -3.09
CA GLN A 42 6.52 3.49 -4.43
C GLN A 42 5.71 4.36 -5.40
N ASN A 43 4.38 4.27 -5.39
CA ASN A 43 3.52 5.14 -6.19
C ASN A 43 3.72 6.62 -5.87
N ALA A 44 3.88 6.97 -4.59
CA ALA A 44 4.19 8.35 -4.18
C ALA A 44 5.59 8.80 -4.63
N GLU A 45 6.55 7.89 -4.71
CA GLU A 45 7.94 8.17 -5.11
C GLU A 45 8.10 8.30 -6.63
N ASP A 46 7.41 7.49 -7.43
CA ASP A 46 7.59 7.43 -8.89
C ASP A 46 6.38 7.88 -9.72
N GLY A 47 5.30 8.33 -9.08
CA GLY A 47 4.08 8.76 -9.76
C GLY A 47 3.26 7.61 -10.35
N GLY A 48 3.58 6.36 -9.99
CA GLY A 48 2.84 5.17 -10.41
C GLY A 48 1.42 5.08 -9.85
N GLN A 49 0.65 4.19 -10.45
CA GLN A 49 -0.73 3.86 -10.09
C GLN A 49 -0.89 2.35 -9.84
N ARG A 50 0.14 1.72 -9.26
CA ARG A 50 0.11 0.29 -8.92
C ARG A 50 -1.00 0.03 -7.93
N ARG A 51 -1.71 -1.08 -8.13
CA ARG A 51 -2.79 -1.54 -7.25
C ARG A 51 -2.35 -2.80 -6.51
N PHE A 52 -3.01 -3.15 -5.42
CA PHE A 52 -2.66 -4.36 -4.68
C PHE A 52 -3.87 -5.09 -4.12
N ILE A 53 -3.72 -6.40 -3.96
CA ILE A 53 -4.60 -7.28 -3.20
C ILE A 53 -3.78 -7.94 -2.10
N LEU A 54 -4.25 -7.81 -0.86
CA LEU A 54 -3.67 -8.46 0.30
C LEU A 54 -4.64 -9.51 0.81
N VAL A 55 -4.15 -10.73 1.01
CA VAL A 55 -4.92 -11.81 1.65
C VAL A 55 -4.30 -12.09 3.02
N GLU A 56 -5.13 -12.07 4.05
CA GLU A 56 -4.82 -12.63 5.37
C GLU A 56 -5.93 -13.58 5.81
N MET A 57 -5.55 -14.74 6.33
CA MET A 57 -6.51 -15.77 6.75
C MET A 57 -7.07 -15.52 8.15
N ASP A 58 -6.28 -14.92 9.04
CA ASP A 58 -6.75 -14.56 10.37
C ASP A 58 -7.57 -13.27 10.28
N GLU A 59 -8.87 -13.37 10.52
CA GLU A 59 -9.79 -12.24 10.42
C GLU A 59 -9.44 -11.08 11.38
N ASN A 60 -8.97 -11.41 12.59
CA ASN A 60 -8.58 -10.40 13.56
C ASN A 60 -7.35 -9.64 13.08
N ILE A 61 -6.33 -10.36 12.58
CA ILE A 61 -5.13 -9.74 12.00
C ILE A 61 -5.48 -8.92 10.77
N ALA A 62 -6.29 -9.48 9.86
CA ALA A 62 -6.70 -8.83 8.63
C ALA A 62 -7.37 -7.47 8.90
N ARG A 63 -8.33 -7.43 9.84
CA ARG A 63 -9.09 -6.22 10.16
C ARG A 63 -8.31 -5.23 11.03
N THR A 64 -7.69 -5.71 12.10
CA THR A 64 -7.15 -4.82 13.15
C THR A 64 -5.71 -4.42 12.93
N VAL A 65 -4.95 -5.18 12.13
CA VAL A 65 -3.53 -4.89 11.85
C VAL A 65 -3.31 -4.58 10.38
N THR A 66 -3.64 -5.50 9.48
CA THR A 66 -3.34 -5.35 8.05
C THR A 66 -4.09 -4.16 7.45
N ALA A 67 -5.42 -4.13 7.60
CA ALA A 67 -6.27 -3.07 7.08
C ALA A 67 -5.99 -1.72 7.76
N GLU A 68 -5.85 -1.71 9.10
CA GLU A 68 -5.55 -0.49 9.84
C GLU A 68 -4.20 0.12 9.46
N ARG A 69 -3.15 -0.70 9.26
CA ARG A 69 -1.87 -0.16 8.78
C ARG A 69 -1.98 0.39 7.36
N VAL A 70 -2.64 -0.32 6.44
CA VAL A 70 -2.85 0.17 5.06
C VAL A 70 -3.64 1.48 5.07
N LYS A 71 -4.71 1.56 5.86
CA LYS A 71 -5.53 2.76 6.02
C LYS A 71 -4.68 3.94 6.50
N ARG A 72 -3.88 3.76 7.55
CA ARG A 72 -3.00 4.80 8.07
C ARG A 72 -1.99 5.27 7.04
N VAL A 73 -1.35 4.35 6.30
CA VAL A 73 -0.41 4.70 5.22
C VAL A 73 -1.13 5.51 4.14
N ALA A 74 -2.31 5.08 3.71
CA ALA A 74 -3.07 5.73 2.65
C ALA A 74 -3.58 7.13 3.05
N THR A 75 -3.93 7.34 4.32
CA THR A 75 -4.36 8.65 4.83
C THR A 75 -3.21 9.54 5.28
N GLY A 76 -1.97 9.04 5.26
CA GLY A 76 -0.82 9.66 5.91
C GLY A 76 -0.82 9.47 7.42
N TYR A 77 0.35 9.15 8.00
CA TYR A 77 0.57 9.11 9.45
C TYR A 77 2.02 9.45 9.80
N THR A 78 2.23 10.09 10.95
CA THR A 78 3.55 10.35 11.56
C THR A 78 3.55 9.89 13.02
N LYS A 79 4.68 9.34 13.48
CA LYS A 79 4.85 8.86 14.87
C LYS A 79 5.00 10.07 15.80
N GLY A 80 3.88 10.55 16.35
CA GLY A 80 3.78 11.81 17.12
C GLY A 80 3.53 13.01 16.19
N ALA A 81 2.47 13.79 16.45
CA ALA A 81 1.91 14.88 15.61
C ALA A 81 2.98 15.85 15.02
N LEU A 82 2.91 16.45 13.81
CA LEU A 82 1.85 16.82 12.84
C LEU A 82 2.32 16.57 11.37
N ILE A 83 1.39 16.64 10.41
CA ILE A 83 1.48 16.30 8.97
C ILE A 83 1.79 17.55 8.11
N PRO A 84 2.52 17.43 6.99
CA PRO A 84 2.08 18.11 5.77
C PRO A 84 1.62 17.13 4.68
N ASP A 85 0.65 17.63 3.90
CA ASP A 85 -0.37 16.88 3.17
C ASP A 85 0.11 15.88 2.11
N PRO A 86 -0.75 14.89 1.78
CA PRO A 86 -0.59 13.97 0.66
C PRO A 86 -0.80 14.67 -0.70
N ALA A 87 -0.02 14.28 -1.71
CA ALA A 87 -0.17 14.71 -3.11
C ALA A 87 -1.05 13.71 -3.90
N PRO A 88 -1.70 14.16 -5.00
CA PRO A 88 -3.15 14.10 -5.18
C PRO A 88 -3.70 12.73 -5.60
N ALA A 89 -4.98 12.51 -5.29
CA ALA A 89 -5.80 11.50 -5.96
C ALA A 89 -5.96 11.86 -7.45
N PRO A 90 -5.73 10.93 -8.40
CA PRO A 90 -5.90 11.21 -9.83
C PRO A 90 -7.38 11.44 -10.19
N ALA A 91 -7.61 12.40 -11.10
CA ALA A 91 -8.92 12.95 -11.45
C ALA A 91 -9.93 11.90 -11.94
N SER A 92 -11.19 12.05 -11.50
CA SER A 92 -12.31 11.31 -12.06
C SER A 92 -12.47 11.62 -13.55
N GLY A 93 -12.06 10.68 -14.41
CA GLY A 93 -12.20 10.74 -15.86
C GLY A 93 -13.44 9.99 -16.35
N ARG A 94 -14.56 10.72 -16.44
CA ARG A 94 -15.74 10.56 -17.29
C ARG A 94 -16.30 9.14 -17.54
N GLY A 95 -17.55 8.95 -17.08
CA GLY A 95 -18.49 8.13 -17.82
C GLY A 95 -18.62 8.66 -19.25
N GLU A 96 -18.33 7.80 -20.21
CA GLU A 96 -18.83 7.92 -21.56
C GLU A 96 -20.10 7.07 -21.62
N LYS A 97 -21.24 7.76 -21.75
CA LYS A 97 -22.50 7.13 -22.13
C LYS A 97 -22.27 6.42 -23.46
N ILE A 98 -22.69 5.17 -23.53
CA ILE A 98 -23.26 4.55 -24.74
C ILE A 98 -24.70 4.19 -24.42
#